data_AF-A0A434ET16-F1
#
_entry.id   AF-A0A434ET16-F1
#
_cell.length_a   1.000
_cell.length_b   1.000
_cell.length_c   1.000
_cell.angle_alpha   90.00
_cell.angle_beta   90.00
_cell.angle_gamma   90.00
#
_symmetry.space_group_name_H-M   'P 1'
#
loop_
_entity.id
_entity.type
_entity.pdbx_description
1 polymer ?
#
loop_
_entity_poly.entity_id
_entity_poly.type
_entity_poly.pdbx_seq_one_letter_code
_entity_poly.pdbx_strand_id
1 'polypeptide(L)'
;MTSNDPLLQPYQLKHLTLKNRVMSTSHEPAYSEDGMPKERYRLYHAEKAKGGMALTMTAGSAIVSRDSPAAFGNLHVYDDRIVPW
;
A
#
# COMPACT_ATOMS: atom_id res chain seq x y z
N MET A 1 -27.12 12.78 3.25
CA MET A 1 -26.59 13.43 4.47
C MET A 1 -25.17 12.92 4.66
N THR A 2 -24.20 13.80 4.89
CA THR A 2 -22.86 13.39 5.33
C THR A 2 -22.99 12.69 6.68
N SER A 3 -22.45 11.48 6.82
CA SER A 3 -22.51 10.71 8.06
C SER A 3 -21.88 11.49 9.21
N ASN A 4 -22.51 11.58 10.39
CA ASN A 4 -21.89 12.19 11.58
C ASN A 4 -20.77 11.32 12.19
N ASP A 5 -20.46 10.17 11.60
CA ASP A 5 -19.34 9.32 12.01
C ASP A 5 -18.00 10.04 11.77
N PRO A 6 -17.20 10.32 12.81
CA PRO A 6 -15.91 11.00 12.67
C PRO A 6 -14.93 10.24 11.76
N LEU A 7 -15.03 8.91 11.64
CA LEU A 7 -14.16 8.12 10.76
C LEU A 7 -14.47 8.34 9.28
N LEU A 8 -15.72 8.66 8.94
CA LEU A 8 -16.18 8.84 7.56
C LEU A 8 -16.10 10.30 7.09
N GLN A 9 -15.68 11.22 7.96
CA GLN A 9 -15.46 12.62 7.61
C GLN A 9 -14.16 12.79 6.81
N PRO A 10 -14.12 13.72 5.83
CA PRO A 10 -12.88 14.06 5.13
C PRO A 10 -11.76 14.50 6.07
N TYR A 11 -10.52 14.34 5.59
CA TYR A 11 -9.32 14.75 6.31
C TYR A 11 -8.34 15.45 5.37
N GLN A 12 -7.89 16.65 5.76
CA GLN A 12 -6.88 17.40 5.03
C GLN A 12 -5.48 17.05 5.56
N LEU A 13 -4.70 16.33 4.76
CA LEU A 13 -3.30 16.02 5.05
C LEU A 13 -2.39 16.91 4.23
N LYS A 14 -1.96 18.04 4.80
CA LYS A 14 -1.19 19.09 4.09
C LYS A 14 -1.93 19.54 2.83
N HIS A 15 -1.47 19.15 1.64
CA HIS A 15 -2.06 19.49 0.35
C HIS A 15 -3.06 18.43 -0.16
N LEU A 16 -3.13 17.25 0.47
CA LEU A 16 -3.95 16.12 0.03
C LEU A 16 -5.26 16.04 0.82
N THR A 17 -6.40 16.07 0.13
CA THR A 17 -7.71 15.82 0.73
C THR A 17 -8.05 14.33 0.65
N LEU A 18 -8.19 13.69 1.81
CA LEU A 18 -8.63 12.31 1.94
C LEU A 18 -10.15 12.27 2.15
N LYS A 19 -10.83 11.39 1.40
CA LYS A 19 -12.31 11.26 1.44
C LYS A 19 -12.86 10.78 2.79
N ASN A 20 -12.04 10.12 3.61
CA ASN A 20 -12.35 9.67 4.96
C ASN A 20 -11.06 9.42 5.75
N ARG A 21 -11.18 8.95 7.00
CA ARG A 21 -10.05 8.68 7.91
C ARG A 21 -9.68 7.20 7.98
N VAL A 22 -10.15 6.40 7.03
CA VAL A 22 -9.85 4.97 6.94
C VAL A 22 -8.59 4.79 6.11
N MET A 23 -7.59 4.16 6.71
CA MET A 23 -6.31 3.87 6.06
C MET A 23 -5.91 2.41 6.23
N SER A 24 -5.16 1.88 5.26
CA SER A 24 -4.40 0.64 5.40
C SER A 24 -2.93 0.98 5.62
N THR A 25 -2.38 0.59 6.77
CA THR A 25 -0.97 0.78 7.13
C THR A 25 -0.06 -0.12 6.29
N SER A 26 1.22 0.25 6.17
CA SER A 26 2.22 -0.58 5.48
C SER A 26 2.40 -1.91 6.21
N HIS A 27 2.25 -3.00 5.47
CA HIS A 27 2.58 -4.36 5.88
C HIS A 27 2.90 -5.16 4.62
N GLU A 28 3.54 -6.30 4.77
CA GLU A 28 3.85 -7.20 3.66
C GLU A 28 2.93 -8.41 3.72
N PRO A 29 2.01 -8.57 2.75
CA PRO A 29 1.19 -9.78 2.65
C PRO A 29 1.96 -11.00 2.13
N ALA A 30 3.26 -10.86 1.79
CA ALA A 30 4.10 -11.90 1.18
C ALA A 30 3.53 -12.39 -0.16
N TYR A 31 2.98 -11.45 -0.95
CA TYR A 31 2.42 -11.71 -2.28
C TYR A 31 3.37 -11.29 -3.43
N SER A 32 4.62 -10.94 -3.11
CA SER A 32 5.64 -10.69 -4.11
C SER A 32 5.90 -11.94 -4.96
N GLU A 33 6.20 -11.75 -6.23
CA GLU A 33 6.76 -12.80 -7.08
C GLU A 33 8.10 -12.31 -7.61
N ASP A 34 9.19 -13.04 -7.33
CA ASP A 34 10.56 -12.63 -7.66
C ASP A 34 10.95 -11.25 -7.08
N GLY A 35 10.38 -10.88 -5.94
CA GLY A 35 10.54 -9.56 -5.31
C GLY A 35 9.72 -8.44 -5.98
N MET A 36 8.90 -8.74 -6.99
CA MET A 36 8.10 -7.77 -7.73
C MET A 36 6.63 -7.78 -7.31
N PRO A 37 5.92 -6.64 -7.36
CA PRO A 37 4.50 -6.55 -7.06
C PRO A 37 3.67 -6.95 -8.29
N LYS A 38 3.70 -8.24 -8.64
CA LYS A 38 2.91 -8.77 -9.76
C LYS A 38 1.41 -8.78 -9.43
N GLU A 39 0.62 -9.50 -10.23
CA GLU A 39 -0.85 -9.43 -10.24
C GLU A 39 -1.49 -9.52 -8.84
N ARG A 40 -1.14 -10.54 -8.04
CA ARG A 40 -1.75 -10.76 -6.73
C ARG A 40 -1.54 -9.60 -5.75
N TYR A 41 -0.34 -9.03 -5.74
CA TYR A 41 -0.01 -7.88 -4.89
C TYR A 41 -0.85 -6.66 -5.26
N ARG A 42 -1.00 -6.40 -6.57
CA ARG A 42 -1.75 -5.25 -7.09
C ARG A 42 -3.25 -5.40 -6.83
N LEU A 43 -3.81 -6.58 -7.09
CA LEU A 43 -5.21 -6.89 -6.80
C LEU A 43 -5.53 -6.69 -5.32
N TYR A 44 -4.64 -7.11 -4.42
CA TYR A 44 -4.82 -6.91 -2.98
C TYR A 44 -5.01 -5.43 -2.59
N HIS A 45 -4.24 -4.52 -3.17
CA HIS A 45 -4.41 -3.08 -2.95
C HIS A 45 -5.60 -2.48 -3.75
N ALA A 46 -5.90 -3.02 -4.92
CA ALA A 46 -7.05 -2.59 -5.72
C ALA A 46 -8.38 -2.89 -5.02
N GLU A 47 -8.55 -4.08 -4.42
CA GLU A 47 -9.76 -4.45 -3.67
C GLU A 47 -9.97 -3.55 -2.45
N LYS A 48 -8.88 -3.21 -1.75
CA LYS A 48 -8.88 -2.23 -0.65
C LYS A 48 -9.38 -0.85 -1.11
N ALA A 49 -8.91 -0.39 -2.26
CA ALA A 49 -9.34 0.89 -2.84
C ALA A 49 -10.84 0.86 -3.23
N LYS A 50 -11.31 -0.24 -3.84
CA LYS A 50 -12.73 -0.48 -4.15
C LYS A 50 -13.60 -0.46 -2.89
N GLY A 51 -13.08 -0.99 -1.77
CA GLY A 51 -13.73 -0.96 -0.45
C GLY A 51 -13.88 0.43 0.18
N GLY A 52 -13.30 1.48 -0.44
CA GLY A 52 -13.60 2.85 -0.06
C GLY A 52 -12.66 3.48 0.97
N MET A 53 -11.50 2.88 1.28
CA MET A 53 -10.47 3.57 2.09
C MET A 53 -9.93 4.81 1.40
N ALA A 54 -9.45 5.79 2.18
CA ALA A 54 -8.89 7.02 1.64
C ALA A 54 -7.38 6.95 1.39
N LEU A 55 -6.64 6.16 2.18
CA LEU A 55 -5.19 6.01 2.05
C LEU A 55 -4.79 4.54 2.13
N THR A 56 -4.01 4.07 1.17
CA THR A 56 -3.28 2.81 1.28
C THR A 56 -1.79 3.12 1.33
N MET A 57 -1.11 2.58 2.32
CA MET A 57 0.35 2.51 2.32
C MET A 57 0.74 1.10 1.86
N THR A 58 1.81 0.99 1.08
CA THR A 58 2.27 -0.27 0.48
C THR A 58 3.68 -0.61 0.98
N ALA A 59 4.26 -1.69 0.44
CA ALA A 59 5.67 -2.03 0.53
C ALA A 59 6.22 -2.07 1.98
N GLY A 60 5.49 -2.70 2.90
CA GLY A 60 5.90 -2.80 4.30
C GLY A 60 7.23 -3.55 4.44
N SER A 61 8.24 -2.92 5.01
CA SER A 61 9.59 -3.48 5.11
C SER A 61 10.20 -3.88 3.77
N ALA A 62 9.91 -3.15 2.69
CA ALA A 62 10.54 -3.41 1.39
C ALA A 62 12.07 -3.28 1.45
N ILE A 63 12.75 -4.08 0.65
CA ILE A 63 14.20 -4.20 0.62
C ILE A 63 14.78 -3.09 -0.26
N VAL A 64 15.54 -2.18 0.36
CA VAL A 64 16.15 -1.00 -0.30
C VAL A 64 17.61 -1.20 -0.72
N SER A 65 18.22 -2.34 -0.39
CA SER A 65 19.59 -2.67 -0.77
C SER A 65 19.75 -4.15 -1.11
N ARG A 66 20.67 -4.47 -2.03
CA ARG A 66 20.95 -5.83 -2.52
C ARG A 66 21.47 -6.77 -1.42
N ASP A 67 22.12 -6.21 -0.42
CA ASP A 67 22.71 -6.94 0.72
C ASP A 67 21.72 -7.11 1.90
N SER A 68 20.55 -6.49 1.82
CA SER A 68 19.54 -6.57 2.88
C SER A 68 18.76 -7.88 2.75
N PRO A 69 18.76 -8.75 3.77
CA PRO A 69 18.10 -10.05 3.68
C PRO A 69 16.58 -9.89 3.66
N ALA A 70 15.92 -10.57 2.73
CA ALA A 70 14.46 -10.69 2.75
C ALA A 70 14.05 -11.61 3.91
N ALA A 71 13.21 -11.10 4.80
CA ALA A 71 12.69 -11.89 5.94
C ALA A 71 11.38 -12.62 5.59
N PHE A 72 10.67 -12.13 4.58
CA PHE A 72 9.41 -12.67 4.06
C PHE A 72 9.32 -12.33 2.56
N GLY A 73 8.18 -12.51 1.91
CA GLY A 73 7.97 -12.13 0.49
C GLY A 73 7.98 -10.62 0.26
N ASN A 74 9.07 -9.94 0.63
CA ASN A 74 9.29 -8.52 0.54
C ASN A 74 9.44 -8.05 -0.91
N LEU A 75 8.96 -6.84 -1.20
CA LEU A 75 9.30 -6.17 -2.45
C LEU A 75 10.77 -5.73 -2.49
N HIS A 76 11.40 -5.87 -3.64
CA HIS A 76 12.77 -5.43 -3.91
C HIS A 76 12.75 -4.03 -4.54
N VAL A 77 12.66 -2.99 -3.72
CA VAL A 77 12.65 -1.60 -4.20
C VAL A 77 14.04 -1.08 -4.59
N TYR A 78 15.09 -1.89 -4.41
CA TYR A 78 16.43 -1.62 -4.94
C TYR A 78 16.61 -1.97 -6.43
N ASP A 79 15.68 -2.72 -7.01
CA ASP A 79 15.79 -3.26 -8.37
C ASP A 79 14.82 -2.54 -9.32
N ASP A 80 15.36 -1.88 -10.35
CA ASP A 80 14.58 -1.10 -11.32
C ASP A 80 13.51 -1.91 -12.06
N ARG A 81 13.63 -3.26 -12.09
CA ARG A 81 12.57 -4.14 -12.62
C ARG A 81 11.22 -3.98 -11.90
N ILE A 82 11.20 -3.32 -10.74
CA ILE A 82 9.97 -3.03 -9.98
C ILE A 82 9.13 -1.89 -10.58
N VAL A 83 9.74 -0.99 -11.35
CA VAL A 83 9.10 0.25 -11.86
C VAL A 83 7.86 0.04 -12.77
N PRO A 84 7.81 -0.95 -13.69
CA PRO A 84 6.69 -1.06 -14.65
C PRO A 84 5.39 -1.66 -14.09
N TRP A 85 5.36 -2.06 -12.81
CA TRP A 85 4.21 -2.70 -12.18
C TRP A 85 3.24 -1.69 -11.57
#